data_AF-A0A7C5I191-F1
#
_entry.id   AF-A0A7C5I191-F1
#
_cell.length_a   1.000
_cell.length_b   1.000
_cell.length_c   1.000
_cell.angle_alpha   90.00
_cell.angle_beta   90.00
_cell.angle_gamma   90.00
#
_symmetry.space_group_name_H-M   'P 1'
#
loop_
_entity.id
_entity.type
_entity.pdbx_description
1 polymer ?
#
loop_
_entity_poly.entity_id
_entity_poly.type
_entity_poly.pdbx_seq_one_letter_code
_entity_poly.pdbx_strand_id
1 'polypeptide(L)'
;MKSQKWVPYAFLALPLLMYSIWVIFPIIQTLYLSFTDWDGVSPELSLIGWDNFKLLFQDPYFKISLWNNIKWLIGFAGISVPLGLLIAMLLDQKFKGSKVYKTLMYLPMTLSFVVIGQIWSWILEPR
;
A
#
# COMPACT_ATOMS: atom_id res chain seq x y z
N MET A 1 23.68 -23.99 -29.04
CA MET A 1 22.99 -22.75 -28.62
C MET A 1 23.85 -22.03 -27.59
N LYS A 2 24.58 -20.97 -27.99
CA LYS A 2 25.35 -20.15 -27.02
C LYS A 2 24.35 -19.50 -26.07
N SER A 3 24.41 -19.86 -24.79
CA SER A 3 23.64 -19.27 -23.70
C SER A 3 23.84 -17.75 -23.72
N GLN A 4 22.88 -17.00 -24.24
CA GLN A 4 22.91 -15.54 -24.23
C GLN A 4 22.53 -15.05 -22.83
N LYS A 5 23.51 -15.09 -21.92
CA LYS A 5 23.35 -14.71 -20.50
C LYS A 5 22.96 -13.24 -20.30
N TRP A 6 23.08 -12.39 -21.32
CA TRP A 6 22.82 -10.94 -21.24
C TRP A 6 21.35 -10.55 -21.47
N VAL A 7 20.59 -11.41 -22.17
CA VAL A 7 19.19 -11.13 -22.52
C VAL A 7 18.32 -10.88 -21.28
N PRO A 8 18.38 -11.69 -20.20
CA PRO A 8 17.61 -11.42 -18.99
C PRO A 8 17.91 -10.05 -18.37
N TYR A 9 19.17 -9.62 -18.37
CA TYR A 9 19.56 -8.31 -17.82
C TYR A 9 19.05 -7.15 -18.67
N ALA A 10 19.07 -7.28 -20.00
CA ALA A 10 18.51 -6.27 -20.89
C ALA A 10 16.99 -6.13 -20.73
N PHE A 11 16.27 -7.25 -20.53
CA PHE A 11 14.83 -7.25 -20.25
C PHE A 11 14.49 -6.64 -18.89
N LEU A 12 15.34 -6.81 -17.88
CA LEU A 12 15.15 -6.21 -16.55
C LEU A 12 15.59 -4.75 -16.49
N ALA A 13 16.51 -4.31 -17.35
CA ALA A 13 17.10 -2.98 -17.29
C ALA A 13 16.04 -1.88 -17.41
N LEU A 14 15.11 -1.98 -18.37
CA LEU A 14 14.08 -0.96 -18.59
C LEU A 14 13.07 -0.88 -17.42
N PRO A 15 12.45 -1.99 -16.95
CA PRO A 15 11.58 -1.95 -15.77
C PRO A 15 12.29 -1.45 -14.50
N LEU A 16 13.54 -1.88 -14.27
CA LEU A 16 14.31 -1.43 -13.11
C LEU A 16 14.64 0.05 -13.18
N LEU A 17 14.97 0.57 -14.36
CA LEU A 17 15.21 2.00 -14.57
C LEU A 17 13.94 2.80 -14.26
N MET A 18 12.79 2.37 -14.80
CA MET A 18 11.51 3.04 -14.53
C MET A 18 11.16 2.99 -13.04
N TYR A 19 11.31 1.84 -12.39
CA TYR A 19 11.08 1.71 -10.95
C TYR A 19 12.01 2.59 -10.13
N SER A 20 13.29 2.67 -10.51
CA SER A 20 14.28 3.48 -9.80
C SER A 20 13.95 4.97 -9.89
N ILE A 21 13.54 5.46 -11.07
CA ILE A 21 13.23 6.88 -11.30
C ILE A 21 11.91 7.26 -10.63
N TRP A 22 10.88 6.41 -10.71
CA TRP A 22 9.52 6.79 -10.27
C TRP A 22 9.17 6.34 -8.86
N VAL A 23 9.92 5.42 -8.27
CA VAL A 23 9.67 4.92 -6.91
C VAL A 23 10.85 5.22 -6.00
N ILE A 24 12.05 4.73 -6.35
CA ILE A 24 13.22 4.85 -5.45
C ILE A 24 13.68 6.30 -5.31
N PHE A 25 13.77 7.04 -6.42
CA PHE A 25 14.24 8.42 -6.39
C PHE A 25 13.34 9.34 -5.54
N PRO A 26 11.99 9.34 -5.69
CA PRO A 26 11.11 10.10 -4.80
C PRO A 26 11.23 9.69 -3.33
N ILE A 27 11.39 8.39 -3.02
CA ILE A 27 11.60 7.93 -1.64
C ILE A 27 12.88 8.54 -1.05
N ILE A 28 13.99 8.52 -1.79
CA ILE A 28 15.26 9.11 -1.34
C ILE A 28 15.08 10.63 -1.17
N GLN A 29 14.37 11.29 -2.08
CA GLN A 29 14.08 12.72 -1.98
C GLN A 29 13.27 13.05 -0.72
N THR A 30 12.18 12.30 -0.44
CA THR A 30 11.39 12.48 0.77
C THR A 30 12.20 12.22 2.03
N LEU A 31 13.07 11.21 2.02
CA LEU A 31 14.00 10.95 3.13
C LEU A 31 14.94 12.14 3.34
N TYR A 32 15.57 12.66 2.28
CA TYR A 32 16.43 13.85 2.39
C TYR A 32 15.67 15.06 2.96
N LEU A 33 14.49 15.34 2.42
CA LEU A 33 13.64 16.46 2.86
C LEU A 33 13.16 16.30 4.32
N SER A 34 13.07 15.07 4.84
CA SER A 34 12.73 14.86 6.25
C SER A 34 13.80 15.37 7.22
N PHE A 35 15.03 15.60 6.75
CA PHE A 35 16.12 16.20 7.52
C PHE A 35 16.24 17.73 7.33
N THR A 36 15.27 18.34 6.63
CA THR A 36 15.27 19.76 6.27
C THR A 36 14.04 20.47 6.84
N ASP A 37 14.06 21.79 6.90
CA ASP A 37 12.93 22.64 7.34
C ASP A 37 11.94 22.98 6.20
N TRP A 38 11.90 22.16 5.15
CA TRP A 38 11.15 22.49 3.93
C TRP A 38 9.64 22.34 4.14
N ASP A 39 8.91 23.41 3.88
CA ASP A 39 7.45 23.50 4.05
C ASP A 39 6.64 23.13 2.78
N GLY A 40 7.33 22.76 1.70
CA GLY A 40 6.71 22.38 0.43
C GLY A 40 6.56 23.51 -0.59
N VAL A 41 6.80 24.76 -0.21
CA VAL A 41 6.63 25.95 -1.10
C VAL A 41 7.82 26.90 -1.05
N SER A 42 8.58 26.90 0.05
CA SER A 42 9.70 27.78 0.26
C SER A 42 10.84 27.47 -0.72
N PRO A 43 11.44 28.50 -1.35
CA PRO A 43 12.55 28.33 -2.28
C PRO A 43 13.88 28.05 -1.56
N GLU A 44 13.96 28.39 -0.28
CA GLU A 44 15.11 28.14 0.57
C GLU A 44 14.86 26.89 1.42
N LEU A 45 15.91 26.08 1.62
CA LEU A 45 15.88 24.86 2.41
C LEU A 45 17.14 24.82 3.26
N SER A 46 16.99 24.54 4.56
CA SER A 46 18.10 24.39 5.49
C SER A 46 18.11 22.98 6.08
N LEU A 47 19.32 22.45 6.33
CA LEU A 47 19.49 21.15 6.98
C LEU A 47 19.37 21.31 8.49
N ILE A 48 18.31 20.76 9.06
CA ILE A 48 18.03 20.75 10.51
C ILE A 48 18.30 19.40 11.17
N GLY A 49 18.76 18.41 10.39
CA GLY A 49 19.10 17.09 10.90
C GLY A 49 17.86 16.38 11.46
N TRP A 50 17.92 15.94 12.73
CA TRP A 50 16.89 15.08 13.33
C TRP A 50 15.74 15.82 14.01
N ASP A 51 15.69 17.14 13.92
CA ASP A 51 14.74 17.94 14.71
C ASP A 51 13.28 17.67 14.36
N ASN A 52 12.96 17.43 13.08
CA ASN A 52 11.64 16.96 12.65
C ASN A 52 11.22 15.66 13.36
N PHE A 53 12.14 14.71 13.49
CA PHE A 53 11.85 13.43 14.15
C PHE A 53 11.63 13.61 15.65
N LYS A 54 12.44 14.45 16.33
CA LYS A 54 12.23 14.77 17.75
C LYS A 54 10.84 15.37 17.98
N LEU A 55 10.45 16.32 17.13
CA LEU A 55 9.14 16.96 17.19
C LEU A 55 8.01 15.94 16.94
N LEU A 56 8.16 15.09 15.92
CA LEU A 56 7.21 14.03 15.58
C LEU A 56 7.00 13.04 16.74
N PHE A 57 8.08 12.61 17.41
CA PHE A 57 7.97 11.69 18.55
C PHE A 57 7.46 12.36 19.84
N GLN A 58 7.43 13.69 19.91
CA GLN A 58 6.80 14.41 21.01
C GLN A 58 5.31 14.67 20.76
N ASP A 59 4.89 14.70 19.50
CA ASP A 59 3.49 14.91 19.11
C ASP A 59 2.56 13.77 19.60
N PRO A 60 1.57 14.07 20.47
CA PRO A 60 0.60 13.07 20.89
C PRO A 60 -0.28 12.55 19.74
N TYR A 61 -0.59 13.36 18.74
CA TYR A 61 -1.41 12.94 17.59
C TYR A 61 -0.69 11.92 16.72
N PHE A 62 0.63 12.08 16.54
CA PHE A 62 1.45 11.08 15.85
C PHE A 62 1.39 9.73 16.56
N LYS A 63 1.58 9.69 17.89
CA LYS A 63 1.53 8.44 18.67
C LYS A 63 0.17 7.76 18.59
N ILE A 64 -0.91 8.52 18.71
CA ILE A 64 -2.27 8.00 18.60
C ILE A 64 -2.50 7.42 17.21
N SER A 65 -2.13 8.17 16.16
CA SER A 65 -2.30 7.75 14.77
C SER A 65 -1.48 6.51 14.44
N LEU A 66 -0.22 6.45 14.91
CA LEU A 66 0.66 5.29 14.73
C LEU A 66 0.05 4.04 15.38
N TRP A 67 -0.40 4.13 16.63
CA TRP A 67 -1.00 3.00 17.33
C TRP A 67 -2.33 2.56 16.72
N ASN A 68 -3.16 3.50 16.27
CA ASN A 68 -4.41 3.17 15.58
C ASN A 68 -4.12 2.44 14.26
N ASN A 69 -3.13 2.89 13.48
CA ASN A 69 -2.71 2.22 12.25
C ASN A 69 -2.16 0.81 12.53
N ILE A 70 -1.33 0.63 13.57
CA ILE A 70 -0.81 -0.69 13.94
C ILE A 70 -1.95 -1.64 14.35
N LYS A 71 -2.88 -1.17 15.19
CA LYS A 71 -4.06 -1.96 15.60
C LYS A 71 -4.91 -2.34 14.40
N TRP A 72 -5.16 -1.39 13.50
CA TRP A 72 -5.91 -1.63 12.27
C TRP A 72 -5.19 -2.63 11.36
N LEU A 73 -3.88 -2.47 11.14
CA LEU A 73 -3.06 -3.39 10.35
C LEU A 73 -3.12 -4.82 10.91
N ILE A 74 -2.87 -4.98 12.20
CA ILE A 74 -2.87 -6.30 12.84
C ILE A 74 -4.26 -6.92 12.81
N GLY A 75 -5.30 -6.16 13.16
CA GLY A 75 -6.68 -6.64 13.15
C GLY A 75 -7.14 -7.01 11.74
N PHE A 76 -6.90 -6.12 10.77
CA PHE A 76 -7.27 -6.35 9.38
C PHE A 76 -6.50 -7.52 8.77
N ALA A 77 -5.16 -7.52 8.81
CA ALA A 77 -4.36 -8.60 8.24
C ALA A 77 -4.59 -9.93 8.97
N GLY A 78 -4.68 -9.89 10.31
CA GLY A 78 -4.91 -11.06 11.15
C GLY A 78 -6.27 -11.72 10.93
N ILE A 79 -7.28 -10.98 10.47
CA ILE A 79 -8.61 -11.52 10.15
C ILE A 79 -8.71 -11.84 8.65
N SER A 80 -8.35 -10.90 7.78
CA SER A 80 -8.54 -11.02 6.33
C SER A 80 -7.68 -12.10 5.69
N VAL A 81 -6.42 -12.27 6.12
CA VAL A 81 -5.52 -13.27 5.52
C VAL A 81 -5.98 -14.69 5.85
N PRO A 82 -6.23 -15.06 7.12
CA PRO A 82 -6.73 -16.40 7.42
C PRO A 82 -8.12 -16.68 6.85
N LEU A 83 -9.04 -15.72 6.90
CA LEU A 83 -10.38 -15.90 6.30
C LEU A 83 -10.29 -16.05 4.79
N GLY A 84 -9.47 -15.22 4.12
CA GLY A 84 -9.23 -15.32 2.68
C GLY A 84 -8.65 -16.68 2.29
N LEU A 85 -7.69 -17.17 3.07
CA LEU A 85 -7.11 -18.51 2.86
C LEU A 85 -8.14 -19.62 3.08
N LEU A 86 -8.93 -19.55 4.16
CA LEU A 86 -9.98 -20.52 4.45
C LEU A 86 -11.00 -20.58 3.30
N ILE A 87 -11.47 -19.43 2.83
CA ILE A 87 -12.40 -19.34 1.70
C ILE A 87 -11.74 -19.90 0.42
N ALA A 88 -10.47 -19.58 0.18
CA ALA A 88 -9.73 -20.12 -0.97
C ALA A 88 -9.67 -21.65 -0.93
N MET A 89 -9.38 -22.26 0.22
CA MET A 89 -9.36 -23.71 0.41
C MET A 89 -10.72 -24.36 0.18
N LEU A 90 -11.81 -23.72 0.65
CA LEU A 90 -13.18 -24.20 0.41
C LEU A 90 -13.57 -24.12 -1.08
N LEU A 91 -13.11 -23.09 -1.79
CA LEU A 91 -13.39 -22.87 -3.21
C LEU A 91 -12.45 -23.61 -4.17
N ASP A 92 -11.39 -24.25 -3.65
CA ASP A 92 -10.46 -25.04 -4.47
C ASP A 92 -11.09 -26.35 -4.98
N GLN A 93 -12.19 -26.78 -4.36
CA GLN A 93 -12.91 -27.98 -4.77
C GLN A 93 -13.63 -27.78 -6.11
N LYS A 94 -13.57 -28.80 -6.98
CA LYS A 94 -14.29 -28.80 -8.26
C LYS A 94 -15.76 -29.18 -8.04
N PHE A 95 -16.62 -28.19 -7.82
CA PHE A 95 -18.08 -28.37 -7.75
C PHE A 95 -18.81 -27.68 -8.92
N LYS A 96 -20.01 -28.17 -9.23
CA LYS A 96 -20.85 -27.63 -10.32
C LYS A 96 -21.22 -26.18 -9.99
N GLY A 97 -20.81 -25.23 -10.84
CA GLY A 97 -21.03 -23.80 -10.64
C GLY A 97 -19.88 -23.04 -9.96
N SER A 98 -18.76 -23.71 -9.61
CA SER A 98 -17.59 -23.08 -8.95
C SER A 98 -17.08 -21.81 -9.67
N LYS A 99 -17.14 -21.76 -11.01
CA LYS A 99 -16.77 -20.57 -11.79
C LYS A 99 -17.63 -19.34 -11.46
N VAL A 100 -18.95 -19.51 -11.33
CA VAL A 100 -19.88 -18.40 -11.03
C VAL A 100 -19.63 -17.88 -9.62
N TYR A 101 -19.49 -18.77 -8.64
CA TYR A 101 -19.18 -18.38 -7.25
C TYR A 101 -17.87 -17.62 -7.14
N LYS A 102 -16.80 -18.09 -7.78
CA LYS A 102 -15.51 -17.38 -7.82
C LYS A 102 -15.69 -15.98 -8.43
N THR A 103 -16.36 -15.86 -9.57
CA THR A 103 -16.60 -14.55 -10.20
C THR A 103 -17.35 -13.59 -9.27
N LEU A 104 -18.41 -14.03 -8.61
CA LEU A 104 -19.17 -13.18 -7.68
C LEU A 104 -18.33 -12.72 -6.48
N MET A 105 -17.46 -13.59 -5.96
CA MET A 105 -16.54 -13.26 -4.86
C MET A 105 -15.46 -12.25 -5.27
N TYR A 106 -14.98 -12.30 -6.52
CA TYR A 106 -13.99 -11.36 -7.02
C TYR A 106 -14.59 -10.05 -7.56
N LEU A 107 -15.89 -10.03 -7.85
CA LEU A 107 -16.57 -8.86 -8.41
C LEU A 107 -16.37 -7.57 -7.59
N PRO A 108 -16.41 -7.57 -6.25
CA PRO A 108 -16.18 -6.36 -5.47
C PRO A 108 -14.78 -5.77 -5.64
N MET A 109 -13.78 -6.58 -6.02
CA MET A 109 -12.40 -6.10 -6.21
C MET A 109 -12.25 -5.19 -7.43
N THR A 110 -13.24 -5.15 -8.33
CA THR A 110 -13.25 -4.23 -9.47
C THR A 110 -13.86 -2.87 -9.12
N LEU A 111 -14.48 -2.72 -7.94
CA LEU A 111 -15.05 -1.47 -7.47
C LEU A 111 -13.92 -0.55 -6.97
N SER A 112 -14.02 0.75 -7.27
CA SER A 112 -13.08 1.73 -6.72
C SER A 112 -13.32 1.93 -5.22
N PHE A 113 -12.28 2.37 -4.50
CA PHE A 113 -12.40 2.69 -3.07
C PHE A 113 -13.49 3.73 -2.78
N VAL A 114 -13.72 4.67 -3.70
CA VAL A 114 -14.78 5.69 -3.57
C VAL A 114 -16.16 5.03 -3.61
N VAL A 115 -16.40 4.11 -4.56
CA VAL A 115 -17.68 3.39 -4.67
C VAL A 115 -17.92 2.52 -3.43
N ILE A 116 -16.89 1.82 -2.96
CA ILE A 116 -16.97 1.01 -1.75
C ILE A 116 -17.33 1.90 -0.53
N GLY A 117 -16.67 3.05 -0.39
CA GLY A 117 -16.98 4.02 0.66
C GLY A 117 -18.41 4.52 0.61
N GLN A 118 -18.94 4.79 -0.59
CA GLN A 118 -20.32 5.23 -0.77
C GLN A 118 -21.35 4.13 -0.45
N ILE A 119 -21.06 2.88 -0.80
CA ILE A 119 -21.92 1.75 -0.45
C ILE A 119 -21.99 1.61 1.08
N TRP A 120 -20.84 1.68 1.75
CA TRP A 120 -20.80 1.61 3.22
C TRP A 120 -21.48 2.80 3.88
N SER A 121 -21.36 4.01 3.34
CA SER A 121 -22.05 5.17 3.90
C SER A 121 -23.56 5.00 3.83
N TRP A 122 -24.11 4.48 2.72
CA TRP A 122 -25.53 4.15 2.61
C TRP A 122 -25.97 3.03 3.57
N ILE A 123 -25.16 1.97 3.71
CA ILE A 123 -25.46 0.86 4.64
C ILE A 123 -25.49 1.32 6.09
N LEU A 124 -24.62 2.26 6.45
CA LEU A 124 -24.48 2.78 7.81
C LEU A 124 -25.30 4.05 8.06
N GLU A 125 -26.00 4.58 7.04
CA GLU A 125 -26.87 5.74 7.21
C GLU A 125 -28.11 5.33 8.00
N PRO A 126 -28.39 5.92 9.18
CA PRO A 126 -29.50 5.49 10.02
C PRO A 126 -30.90 5.87 9.52
N ARG A 127 -31.02 6.46 8.32
CA ARG A 127 -32.28 7.02 7.80
C ARG A 127 -33.00 6.03 6.89
#